data_AF-A0A7W4NPA3-F1
#
_entry.id   AF-A0A7W4NPA3-F1
#
_cell.length_a   1.000
_cell.length_b   1.000
_cell.length_c   1.000
_cell.angle_alpha   90.00
_cell.angle_beta   90.00
_cell.angle_gamma   90.00
#
_symmetry.space_group_name_H-M   'P 1'
#
loop_
_entity.id
_entity.type
_entity.pdbx_description
1 polymer ?
#
loop_
_entity_poly.entity_id
_entity_poly.type
_entity_poly.pdbx_seq_one_letter_code
_entity_poly.pdbx_strand_id
1 'polypeptide(L)'
;MPIHRLSLVFRGRLSAVPAVLWRQHAPVASVSVAPDDTVADVRERLMCELIRVLHPDDWQNGHDGAWAPRYLAIVEEAVPGPADAIADPDAPTSPLAAEPWPLAPDPEAYGERAGWWIVVDGTAERELSPAFPTRDLAEQEAERLNRADPHAEWYRHWFAVECEGPEA
;
A
#
# COMPACT_ATOMS: atom_id res chain seq x y z
N MET A 1 -8.34 13.43 18.71
CA MET A 1 -9.39 14.20 18.02
C MET A 1 -10.26 13.21 17.25
N PRO A 2 -11.60 13.28 17.33
CA PRO A 2 -12.45 12.42 16.51
C PRO A 2 -12.38 12.87 15.05
N ILE A 3 -12.10 11.91 14.16
CA ILE A 3 -12.35 12.09 12.72
C ILE A 3 -13.86 12.05 12.56
N HIS A 4 -14.44 12.95 11.76
CA HIS A 4 -15.85 12.83 11.39
C HIS A 4 -16.02 12.44 9.93
N ARG A 5 -15.02 12.69 9.06
CA ARG A 5 -15.12 12.33 7.65
C ARG A 5 -13.77 12.08 6.98
N LEU A 6 -13.78 11.15 6.03
CA LEU A 6 -12.74 10.98 5.02
C LEU A 6 -13.34 11.17 3.64
N SER A 7 -12.71 12.04 2.86
CA SER A 7 -13.16 12.37 1.51
C SER A 7 -12.06 12.03 0.51
N LEU A 8 -12.32 11.17 -0.47
CA LEU A 8 -11.41 10.94 -1.58
C LEU A 8 -11.29 12.22 -2.40
N VAL A 9 -10.11 12.85 -2.40
CA VAL A 9 -9.86 14.14 -3.05
C VAL A 9 -9.00 14.04 -4.31
N PHE A 10 -8.24 12.95 -4.47
CA PHE A 10 -7.42 12.73 -5.65
C PHE A 10 -7.09 11.25 -5.85
N ARG A 11 -6.93 10.86 -7.11
CA ARG A 11 -6.38 9.58 -7.52
C ARG A 11 -5.20 9.82 -8.44
N GLY A 12 -4.05 9.27 -8.08
CA GLY A 12 -2.84 9.48 -8.85
C GLY A 12 -1.59 9.45 -7.99
N ARG A 13 -0.47 9.75 -8.64
CA ARG A 13 0.84 9.74 -8.01
C ARG A 13 1.13 11.03 -7.25
N LEU A 14 2.05 10.97 -6.29
CA LEU A 14 2.42 12.14 -5.48
C LEU A 14 2.88 13.34 -6.35
N SER A 15 3.64 13.11 -7.41
CA SER A 15 4.13 14.20 -8.28
C SER A 15 3.00 14.90 -9.06
N ALA A 16 1.86 14.21 -9.24
CA ALA A 16 0.69 14.74 -9.92
C ALA A 16 -0.33 15.38 -8.96
N VAL A 17 -0.11 15.32 -7.64
CA VAL A 17 -1.03 15.88 -6.65
C VAL A 17 -1.08 17.41 -6.82
N PRO A 18 -2.27 18.00 -7.08
CA PRO A 18 -2.40 19.44 -7.17
C PRO A 18 -1.99 20.13 -5.87
N ALA A 19 -1.11 21.13 -5.94
CA ALA A 19 -0.60 21.84 -4.75
C ALA A 19 -1.70 22.49 -3.88
N VAL A 20 -2.88 22.74 -4.47
CA VAL A 20 -4.05 23.27 -3.76
C VAL A 20 -4.58 22.30 -2.70
N LEU A 21 -4.45 20.98 -2.90
CA LEU A 21 -4.93 19.98 -1.94
C LEU A 21 -4.20 20.09 -0.60
N TRP A 22 -2.88 20.31 -0.62
CA TRP A 22 -2.08 20.51 0.58
C TRP A 22 -2.45 21.77 1.37
N ARG A 23 -3.03 22.77 0.70
CA ARG A 23 -3.43 24.04 1.32
C ARG A 23 -4.84 23.99 1.90
N GLN A 24 -5.71 23.17 1.32
CA GLN A 24 -7.13 23.08 1.68
C GLN A 24 -7.40 21.97 2.69
N HIS A 25 -6.58 20.92 2.68
CA HIS A 25 -6.78 19.73 3.50
C HIS A 25 -5.48 19.39 4.21
N ALA A 26 -5.50 19.45 5.54
CA ALA A 26 -4.46 18.90 6.39
C ALA A 26 -5.13 18.45 7.71
N PRO A 27 -5.00 17.17 8.12
CA PRO A 27 -4.14 16.15 7.51
C PRO A 27 -4.72 15.51 6.23
N VAL A 28 -3.84 14.89 5.43
CA VAL A 28 -4.18 14.07 4.27
C VAL A 28 -3.62 12.67 4.51
N ALA A 29 -4.46 11.65 4.32
CA ALA A 29 -4.05 10.25 4.29
C ALA A 29 -3.93 9.79 2.84
N SER A 30 -2.99 8.90 2.54
CA SER A 30 -2.87 8.34 1.20
C SER A 30 -2.50 6.88 1.23
N VAL A 31 -3.12 6.09 0.36
CA VAL A 31 -2.88 4.65 0.25
C VAL A 31 -2.53 4.26 -1.16
N SER A 32 -1.56 3.36 -1.29
CA SER A 32 -1.25 2.67 -2.55
C SER A 32 -2.43 1.80 -2.97
N VAL A 33 -2.75 1.85 -4.28
CA VAL A 33 -3.77 0.99 -4.90
C VAL A 33 -3.19 0.36 -6.16
N ALA A 34 -3.26 -0.96 -6.23
CA ALA A 34 -2.88 -1.83 -7.33
C ALA A 34 -4.14 -2.37 -8.07
N PRO A 35 -4.01 -2.87 -9.31
CA PRO A 35 -5.16 -3.30 -10.12
C PRO A 35 -5.95 -4.49 -9.51
N ASP A 36 -5.28 -5.32 -8.72
CA ASP A 36 -5.80 -6.52 -8.08
C ASP A 36 -6.21 -6.29 -6.61
N ASP A 37 -5.97 -5.10 -6.07
CA ASP A 37 -6.36 -4.78 -4.71
C ASP A 37 -7.88 -4.86 -4.54
N THR A 38 -8.29 -5.57 -3.50
CA THR A 38 -9.67 -5.59 -3.08
C THR A 38 -10.02 -4.36 -2.24
N VAL A 39 -11.31 -4.08 -2.10
CA VAL A 39 -11.82 -3.07 -1.17
C VAL A 39 -11.32 -3.33 0.25
N ALA A 40 -11.21 -4.60 0.68
CA ALA A 40 -10.64 -4.94 1.98
C ALA A 40 -9.18 -4.51 2.11
N ASP A 41 -8.35 -4.76 1.10
CA ASP A 41 -6.93 -4.36 1.10
C ASP A 41 -6.77 -2.85 1.23
N VAL A 42 -7.55 -2.08 0.47
CA VAL A 42 -7.49 -0.60 0.52
C VAL A 42 -8.00 -0.07 1.85
N ARG A 43 -9.06 -0.66 2.43
CA ARG A 43 -9.56 -0.30 3.77
C ARG A 43 -8.55 -0.58 4.86
N GLU A 44 -7.91 -1.75 4.84
CA GLU A 44 -6.86 -2.11 5.80
C GLU A 44 -5.70 -1.10 5.74
N ARG A 45 -5.21 -0.79 4.54
CA ARG A 45 -4.13 0.19 4.38
C ARG A 45 -4.54 1.59 4.81
N LEU A 46 -5.79 2.00 4.50
CA LEU A 46 -6.30 3.32 4.90
C LEU A 46 -6.40 3.40 6.43
N MET A 47 -6.85 2.34 7.07
CA MET A 47 -6.87 2.22 8.52
C MET A 47 -5.48 2.48 9.13
N CYS A 48 -4.47 1.73 8.68
CA CYS A 48 -3.10 1.88 9.15
C CYS A 48 -2.55 3.29 8.90
N GLU A 49 -2.83 3.87 7.73
CA GLU A 49 -2.38 5.21 7.37
C GLU A 49 -3.01 6.29 8.26
N LEU A 50 -4.30 6.18 8.58
CA LEU A 50 -4.97 7.13 9.48
C LEU A 50 -4.35 7.10 10.88
N ILE A 51 -4.05 5.91 11.39
CA ILE A 51 -3.42 5.76 12.70
C ILE A 51 -2.01 6.39 12.65
N ARG A 52 -1.24 6.12 11.59
CA ARG A 52 0.09 6.70 11.40
C ARG A 52 0.06 8.24 11.32
N VAL A 53 -0.92 8.81 10.62
CA VAL A 53 -1.04 10.25 10.41
C VAL A 53 -1.56 10.98 11.64
N LEU A 54 -2.50 10.39 12.39
CA LEU A 54 -3.17 11.06 13.50
C LEU A 54 -2.59 10.71 14.87
N HIS A 55 -2.00 9.52 15.02
CA HIS A 55 -1.41 9.01 16.26
C HIS A 55 -0.01 8.45 16.01
N PRO A 56 0.94 9.27 15.54
CA PRO A 56 2.27 8.81 15.15
C PRO A 56 3.02 8.15 16.32
N ASP A 57 2.80 8.60 17.56
CA ASP A 57 3.43 8.03 18.74
C ASP A 57 2.89 6.64 19.07
N ASP A 58 1.56 6.44 19.02
CA ASP A 58 0.95 5.14 19.27
C ASP A 58 1.34 4.13 18.19
N TRP A 59 1.41 4.58 16.93
CA TRP A 59 1.86 3.75 15.82
C TRP A 59 3.32 3.30 16.01
N GLN A 60 4.23 4.21 16.36
CA GLN A 60 5.65 3.88 16.60
C GLN A 60 5.84 2.90 17.77
N ASN A 61 4.94 2.94 18.76
CA ASN A 61 4.99 2.06 19.93
C ASN A 61 4.18 0.77 19.78
N GLY A 62 3.56 0.51 18.62
CA GLY A 62 2.77 -0.70 18.36
C GLY A 62 1.45 -0.77 19.13
N HIS A 63 0.85 0.38 19.46
CA HIS A 63 -0.43 0.51 20.15
C HIS A 63 -1.59 0.86 19.19
N ASP A 64 -1.42 0.57 17.91
CA ASP A 64 -2.36 0.89 16.83
C ASP A 64 -3.69 0.12 16.91
N GLY A 65 -3.68 -1.11 17.46
CA GLY A 65 -4.88 -1.95 17.58
C GLY A 65 -6.04 -1.33 18.36
N ALA A 66 -5.77 -0.38 19.27
CA ALA A 66 -6.81 0.33 20.02
C ALA A 66 -7.61 1.34 19.17
N TRP A 67 -7.06 1.74 18.02
CA TRP A 67 -7.64 2.76 17.14
C TRP A 67 -8.51 2.16 16.03
N ALA A 68 -8.19 0.96 15.54
CA ALA A 68 -8.87 0.35 14.40
C ALA A 68 -10.42 0.31 14.52
N PRO A 69 -11.01 -0.10 15.67
CA PRO A 69 -12.47 -0.10 15.82
C PRO A 69 -13.11 1.29 15.74
N ARG A 70 -12.36 2.36 16.06
CA ARG A 70 -12.87 3.74 16.06
C ARG A 70 -12.98 4.33 14.66
N TYR A 71 -12.18 3.83 13.73
CA TYR A 71 -12.13 4.34 12.36
C TYR A 71 -12.83 3.44 11.35
N LEU A 72 -13.23 2.23 11.76
CA LEU A 72 -13.81 1.22 10.88
C LEU A 72 -14.96 1.79 10.03
N ALA A 73 -15.96 2.39 10.67
CA ALA A 73 -17.11 2.95 9.96
C ALA A 73 -16.73 4.05 8.95
N ILE A 74 -15.80 4.93 9.32
CA ILE A 74 -15.37 6.04 8.47
C ILE A 74 -14.55 5.53 7.27
N VAL A 75 -13.72 4.51 7.48
CA VAL A 75 -12.95 3.85 6.42
C VAL A 75 -13.88 3.11 5.45
N GLU A 76 -14.90 2.40 5.96
CA GLU A 76 -15.90 1.72 5.13
C GLU A 76 -16.74 2.70 4.30
N GLU A 77 -17.06 3.87 4.85
CA GLU A 77 -17.76 4.94 4.13
C GLU A 77 -16.86 5.55 3.02
N ALA A 78 -15.58 5.77 3.32
CA ALA A 78 -14.63 6.35 2.38
C ALA A 78 -14.28 5.44 1.21
N VAL A 79 -14.28 4.13 1.44
CA VAL A 79 -13.99 3.09 0.44
C VAL A 79 -15.19 2.14 0.38
N PRO A 80 -16.29 2.52 -0.29
CA PRO A 80 -17.53 1.75 -0.27
C PRO A 80 -17.44 0.49 -1.15
N GLY A 81 -18.28 -0.51 -0.84
CA GLY A 81 -18.43 -1.73 -1.64
C GLY A 81 -18.19 -3.04 -0.89
N PRO A 82 -18.41 -4.19 -1.55
CA PRO A 82 -18.11 -5.52 -1.01
C PRO A 82 -16.61 -5.67 -0.75
N ALA A 83 -16.24 -6.38 0.31
CA ALA A 83 -14.85 -6.54 0.75
C ALA A 83 -13.96 -7.22 -0.31
N ASP A 84 -14.52 -8.13 -1.10
CA ASP A 84 -13.86 -8.92 -2.14
C ASP A 84 -13.91 -8.28 -3.54
N ALA A 85 -14.57 -7.13 -3.69
CA ALA A 85 -14.60 -6.41 -4.96
C ALA A 85 -13.27 -5.71 -5.23
N ILE A 86 -12.88 -5.60 -6.50
CA ILE A 86 -11.72 -4.79 -6.92
C ILE A 86 -11.96 -3.33 -6.58
N ALA A 87 -11.00 -2.70 -5.88
CA ALA A 87 -11.15 -1.33 -5.37
C ALA A 87 -11.03 -0.25 -6.47
N ASP A 88 -10.11 -0.44 -7.41
CA ASP A 88 -9.94 0.45 -8.56
C ASP A 88 -9.41 -0.35 -9.78
N PRO A 89 -10.30 -0.81 -10.68
CA PRO A 89 -9.90 -1.61 -11.84
C PRO A 89 -9.06 -0.83 -12.85
N ASP A 90 -9.04 0.50 -12.76
CA ASP A 90 -8.24 1.38 -13.62
C ASP A 90 -6.87 1.74 -13.00
N ALA A 91 -6.56 1.22 -11.80
CA ALA A 91 -5.26 1.43 -11.18
C ALA A 91 -4.15 0.84 -12.08
N PRO A 92 -3.03 1.55 -12.30
CA PRO A 92 -1.91 1.03 -13.05
C PRO A 92 -1.16 -0.04 -12.24
N THR A 93 -0.48 -0.95 -12.95
CA THR A 93 0.44 -1.91 -12.33
C THR A 93 1.53 -1.18 -11.53
N SER A 94 1.98 -1.81 -10.44
CA SER A 94 3.12 -1.37 -9.63
C SER A 94 4.29 -0.93 -10.52
N PRO A 95 4.91 0.25 -10.27
CA PRO A 95 6.12 0.68 -10.95
C PRO A 95 7.31 -0.26 -10.73
N LEU A 96 7.35 -0.93 -9.57
CA LEU A 96 8.37 -1.92 -9.27
C LEU A 96 8.16 -3.17 -10.14
N ALA A 97 6.89 -3.48 -10.43
CA ALA A 97 6.46 -4.66 -11.18
C ALA A 97 7.25 -5.91 -10.78
N ALA A 98 7.41 -6.08 -9.46
CA ALA A 98 8.20 -7.17 -8.92
C ALA A 98 7.60 -8.50 -9.37
N GLU A 99 8.44 -9.38 -9.89
CA GLU A 99 8.02 -10.69 -10.38
C GLU A 99 9.00 -11.80 -10.00
N PRO A 100 8.51 -13.04 -9.83
CA PRO A 100 9.37 -14.19 -9.62
C PRO A 100 10.22 -14.49 -10.86
N TRP A 101 11.50 -14.74 -10.65
CA TRP A 101 12.44 -15.13 -11.68
C TRP A 101 13.17 -16.42 -11.31
N PRO A 102 13.19 -17.44 -12.18
CA PRO A 102 13.91 -18.68 -11.90
C PRO A 102 15.41 -18.48 -12.08
N LEU A 103 16.19 -18.87 -11.07
CA LEU A 103 17.63 -19.05 -11.22
C LEU A 103 17.92 -20.26 -12.11
N ALA A 104 18.97 -20.17 -12.91
CA ALA A 104 19.38 -21.31 -13.73
C ALA A 104 19.71 -22.52 -12.83
N PRO A 105 19.44 -23.75 -13.29
CA PRO A 105 19.86 -24.97 -12.60
C PRO A 105 21.36 -25.21 -12.82
N ASP A 106 22.17 -24.21 -12.47
CA ASP A 106 23.62 -24.20 -12.60
C ASP A 106 24.26 -24.16 -11.19
N PRO A 107 24.67 -25.33 -10.66
CA PRO A 107 25.32 -25.41 -9.35
C PRO A 107 26.69 -24.73 -9.29
N GLU A 108 27.38 -24.54 -10.42
CA GLU A 108 28.67 -23.83 -10.43
C GLU A 108 28.47 -22.33 -10.21
N ALA A 109 27.41 -21.77 -10.81
CA ALA A 109 27.05 -20.37 -10.64
C ALA A 109 26.32 -20.09 -9.31
N TYR A 110 25.36 -20.95 -8.92
CA TYR A 110 24.40 -20.66 -7.85
C TYR A 110 24.48 -21.58 -6.62
N GLY A 111 25.33 -22.60 -6.65
CA GLY A 111 25.49 -23.56 -5.55
C GLY A 111 24.18 -24.27 -5.19
N GLU A 112 23.86 -24.36 -3.90
CA GLU A 112 22.64 -24.99 -3.38
C GLU A 112 21.33 -24.30 -3.84
N ARG A 113 21.43 -23.07 -4.35
CA ARG A 113 20.31 -22.26 -4.84
C ARG A 113 20.07 -22.43 -6.34
N ALA A 114 20.80 -23.31 -7.03
CA ALA A 114 20.54 -23.64 -8.42
C ALA A 114 19.09 -24.14 -8.59
N GLY A 115 18.35 -23.56 -9.54
CA GLY A 115 16.94 -23.87 -9.77
C GLY A 115 15.95 -23.29 -8.75
N TRP A 116 16.41 -22.44 -7.81
CA TRP A 116 15.54 -21.67 -6.93
C TRP A 116 14.97 -20.45 -7.67
N TRP A 117 14.15 -19.66 -6.98
CA TRP A 117 13.49 -18.47 -7.49
C TRP A 117 13.99 -17.23 -6.75
N ILE A 118 14.14 -16.10 -7.43
CA ILE A 118 14.33 -14.79 -6.82
C ILE A 118 13.17 -13.90 -7.20
N VAL A 119 13.09 -12.70 -6.63
CA VAL A 119 12.22 -11.64 -7.12
C VAL A 119 13.09 -10.58 -7.78
N VAL A 120 12.70 -10.17 -8.98
CA VAL A 120 13.33 -9.08 -9.74
C VAL A 120 12.32 -7.96 -9.95
N ASP A 121 12.78 -6.75 -10.30
CA ASP A 121 11.88 -5.70 -10.78
C ASP A 121 11.37 -5.97 -12.19
N GLY A 122 10.40 -5.19 -12.68
CA GLY A 122 9.81 -5.38 -14.01
C GLY A 122 10.74 -5.15 -15.19
N THR A 123 12.01 -4.78 -14.95
CA THR A 123 13.06 -4.74 -15.98
C THR A 123 13.89 -6.02 -16.01
N ALA A 124 13.77 -6.86 -14.99
CA ALA A 124 14.62 -8.02 -14.71
C ALA A 124 16.12 -7.68 -14.54
N GLU A 125 16.49 -6.39 -14.42
CA GLU A 125 17.88 -5.96 -14.25
C GLU A 125 18.29 -5.90 -12.77
N ARG A 126 17.33 -5.80 -11.86
CA ARG A 126 17.58 -5.66 -10.43
C ARG A 126 16.92 -6.78 -9.63
N GLU A 127 17.73 -7.51 -8.88
CA GLU A 127 17.26 -8.43 -7.84
C GLU A 127 16.74 -7.65 -6.62
N LEU A 128 15.56 -8.05 -6.12
CA LEU A 128 14.86 -7.37 -5.03
C LEU A 128 14.77 -8.21 -3.76
N SER A 129 15.08 -9.50 -3.83
CA SER A 129 14.92 -10.45 -2.73
C SER A 129 16.07 -11.47 -2.66
N PRO A 130 16.23 -12.20 -1.54
CA PRO A 130 16.96 -13.45 -1.53
C PRO A 130 16.28 -14.52 -2.40
N ALA A 131 16.93 -15.68 -2.54
CA ALA A 131 16.39 -16.82 -3.26
C ALA A 131 15.41 -17.64 -2.39
N PHE A 132 14.39 -18.19 -3.04
CA PHE A 132 13.31 -19.00 -2.50
C PHE A 132 13.29 -20.38 -3.18
N PRO A 133 13.06 -21.47 -2.44
CA PRO A 133 13.08 -22.82 -3.01
C PRO A 133 11.90 -23.10 -3.95
N THR A 134 10.83 -22.30 -3.91
CA THR A 134 9.63 -22.48 -4.73
C THR A 134 9.18 -21.17 -5.34
N ARG A 135 8.46 -21.28 -6.47
CA ARG A 135 7.83 -20.14 -7.15
C ARG A 135 6.82 -19.43 -6.26
N ASP A 136 5.96 -20.18 -5.57
CA ASP A 136 4.89 -19.62 -4.73
C ASP A 136 5.43 -18.70 -3.61
N LEU A 137 6.58 -19.02 -3.03
CA LEU A 137 7.22 -18.17 -2.02
C LEU A 137 7.79 -16.89 -2.64
N ALA A 138 8.36 -16.98 -3.84
CA ALA A 138 8.81 -15.82 -4.58
C ALA A 138 7.62 -14.95 -5.04
N GLU A 139 6.48 -15.54 -5.41
CA GLU A 139 5.24 -14.82 -5.74
C GLU A 139 4.72 -14.04 -4.53
N GLN A 140 4.63 -14.67 -3.37
CA GLN A 140 4.22 -13.98 -2.13
C GLN A 140 5.14 -12.81 -1.78
N GLU A 141 6.45 -12.98 -1.98
CA GLU A 141 7.42 -11.89 -1.75
C GLU A 141 7.29 -10.79 -2.79
N ALA A 142 7.08 -11.12 -4.07
CA ALA A 142 6.86 -10.16 -5.14
C ALA A 142 5.60 -9.32 -4.89
N GLU A 143 4.50 -9.96 -4.50
CA GLU A 143 3.26 -9.30 -4.07
C GLU A 143 3.49 -8.41 -2.85
N ARG A 144 4.26 -8.87 -1.86
CA ARG A 144 4.61 -8.06 -0.68
C ARG A 144 5.45 -6.85 -1.08
N LEU A 145 6.47 -7.03 -1.91
CA LEU A 145 7.38 -5.97 -2.37
C LEU A 145 6.67 -4.94 -3.22
N ASN A 146 5.81 -5.39 -4.14
CA ASN A 146 4.89 -4.51 -4.83
C ASN A 146 4.10 -3.75 -3.77
N ARG A 147 3.27 -4.38 -2.94
CA ARG A 147 2.43 -3.65 -1.96
C ARG A 147 3.19 -2.71 -1.01
N ALA A 148 4.46 -3.00 -0.69
CA ALA A 148 5.21 -2.34 0.37
C ALA A 148 6.09 -1.15 -0.06
N ASP A 149 6.35 -0.89 -1.36
CA ASP A 149 7.28 0.19 -1.74
C ASP A 149 6.70 1.59 -1.43
N PRO A 150 7.17 2.28 -0.37
CA PRO A 150 6.68 3.60 -0.01
C PRO A 150 7.36 4.73 -0.79
N HIS A 151 8.39 4.41 -1.60
CA HIS A 151 9.25 5.36 -2.32
C HIS A 151 9.04 5.33 -3.83
N ALA A 152 8.54 4.24 -4.39
CA ALA A 152 8.08 4.25 -5.78
C ALA A 152 6.90 5.22 -5.92
N GLU A 153 6.84 5.90 -7.06
CA GLU A 153 5.80 6.87 -7.39
C GLU A 153 4.46 6.15 -7.66
N TRP A 154 3.91 5.51 -6.63
CA TRP A 154 2.75 4.65 -6.75
C TRP A 154 1.51 5.47 -7.07
N TYR A 155 0.62 4.86 -7.83
CA TYR A 155 -0.74 5.34 -7.91
C TYR A 155 -1.40 5.19 -6.53
N ARG A 156 -1.99 6.27 -6.06
CA ARG A 156 -2.56 6.36 -4.72
C ARG A 156 -3.94 6.96 -4.77
N HIS A 157 -4.77 6.54 -3.82
CA HIS A 157 -5.97 7.26 -3.45
C HIS A 157 -5.61 8.20 -2.29
N TRP A 158 -5.97 9.47 -2.42
CA TRP A 158 -5.67 10.52 -1.46
C TRP A 158 -6.95 10.97 -0.77
N PHE A 159 -6.96 10.93 0.55
CA PHE A 159 -8.11 11.24 1.37
C PHE A 159 -7.84 12.47 2.23
N ALA A 160 -8.71 13.47 2.12
CA ALA A 160 -8.73 14.56 3.09
C ALA A 160 -9.30 14.02 4.41
N VAL A 161 -8.60 14.31 5.51
CA VAL A 161 -9.04 13.95 6.86
C VAL A 161 -9.69 15.16 7.49
N GLU A 162 -11.00 15.06 7.70
CA GLU A 162 -11.78 16.10 8.35
C GLU A 162 -11.98 15.69 9.81
N CYS A 163 -11.26 16.38 10.70
CA CYS A 163 -11.41 16.24 12.15
C CYS A 163 -12.46 17.25 12.63
N GLU A 164 -13.27 16.89 13.63
CA GLU A 164 -14.01 17.93 14.35
C GLU A 164 -12.99 18.89 14.99
N GLY A 165 -13.16 20.18 14.73
CA GLY A 165 -12.43 21.21 15.46
C GLY A 165 -12.80 21.15 16.95
N PRO A 166 -11.98 21.70 17.85
CA PRO A 166 -12.49 22.00 19.18
C PRO A 166 -13.72 22.89 19.01
N GLU A 167 -14.87 22.51 19.59
CA GLU A 167 -15.98 23.43 19.75
C GLU A 167 -15.43 24.73 20.36
N ALA A 168 -15.72 25.86 19.71
CA ALA A 168 -15.28 27.19 20.13
C ALA A 168 -15.93 27.61 21.45
#